data_AF-A0A1J8QFP9-F1
#
_entry.id   AF-A0A1J8QFP9-F1
#
_cell.length_a   1.000
_cell.length_b   1.000
_cell.length_c   1.000
_cell.angle_alpha   90.00
_cell.angle_beta   90.00
_cell.angle_gamma   90.00
#
_symmetry.space_group_name_H-M   'P 1'
#
loop_
_entity.id
_entity.type
_entity.pdbx_description
1 polymer ?
#
loop_
_entity_poly.entity_id
_entity_poly.type
_entity_poly.pdbx_seq_one_letter_code
_entity_poly.pdbx_strand_id
1 'polypeptide(L)'
;MGPKASQVIKGALSPVADEDRQEFKTFWSSLANLQTTASLPRGMVIGMKVLDPRLKFPPKNAKLRTNNQHAATPAMTFPAAILAQSEIWDEEKRSALEKPKFKKKDLDERRSKNLVPGTPLNPLRQDDRIPLLLIQRSLEAPSSTHGIHGWTLIFPAGWGMPFLSSLTHTGTRVGGQRERGTQAFEAGTPYFPRDFPSTGFYETHWSERAEEERAKWERTPPAKRANHEKLGTRSPWRADWEVVLGLPLASSGGEDLVPAQREPQDTMEVDKVLTVRQWLLHGPEVPAILGKVAQMFNHGAGLLAEINRFRTKRGMDALDASRRPEDLLKGALIMVRVKMLGRGAPDDLANIYCIDDAEAKKWIKEKSKKRDDAEKNETPEPVPPHSSIVGYVTTGNMSLSRGEGFAIGAVPVLVLLELQQQAQRCGELLPLVKIRDRAGIICRAAYLELLDS
;
A
#
# COMPACT_ATOMS: atom_id res chain seq x y z
N MET A 1 -11.11 -10.09 -2.73
CA MET A 1 -11.33 -8.66 -3.00
C MET A 1 -12.20 -8.52 -4.24
N GLY A 2 -13.15 -7.59 -4.24
CA GLY A 2 -14.06 -7.32 -5.35
C GLY A 2 -15.54 -7.25 -4.94
N PRO A 3 -16.40 -6.65 -5.78
CA PRO A 3 -17.81 -6.42 -5.47
C PRO A 3 -18.57 -7.73 -5.23
N LYS A 4 -18.27 -8.76 -6.02
CA LYS A 4 -18.92 -10.08 -5.93
C LYS A 4 -18.43 -10.97 -4.77
N ALA A 5 -17.51 -10.48 -3.94
CA ALA A 5 -16.90 -11.29 -2.88
C ALA A 5 -17.93 -11.80 -1.86
N SER A 6 -18.95 -10.99 -1.57
CA SER A 6 -20.05 -11.34 -0.66
C SER A 6 -20.88 -12.52 -1.18
N GLN A 7 -21.21 -12.52 -2.47
CA GLN A 7 -21.96 -13.61 -3.11
C GLN A 7 -21.16 -14.91 -3.17
N VAL A 8 -19.84 -14.81 -3.34
CA VAL A 8 -18.92 -15.96 -3.30
C VAL A 8 -18.91 -16.58 -1.90
N ILE A 9 -18.71 -15.79 -0.84
CA ILE A 9 -18.69 -16.29 0.54
C ILE A 9 -20.02 -16.94 0.90
N LYS A 10 -21.15 -16.29 0.56
CA LYS A 10 -22.48 -16.85 0.81
C LYS A 10 -22.76 -18.13 0.02
N GLY A 11 -22.18 -18.27 -1.17
CA GLY A 11 -22.34 -19.45 -2.01
C GLY A 11 -21.51 -20.64 -1.53
N ALA A 12 -20.26 -20.37 -1.17
CA ALA A 12 -19.26 -21.37 -0.79
C ALA A 12 -19.40 -21.86 0.65
N LEU A 13 -19.81 -21.00 1.58
CA LEU A 13 -19.92 -21.35 2.99
C LEU A 13 -21.37 -21.61 3.41
N SER A 14 -21.55 -22.49 4.37
CA SER A 14 -22.85 -22.79 4.97
C SER A 14 -22.74 -22.72 6.49
N PRO A 15 -23.40 -21.75 7.15
CA PRO A 15 -23.37 -21.66 8.60
C PRO A 15 -24.08 -22.86 9.23
N VAL A 16 -23.72 -23.16 10.47
CA VAL A 16 -24.40 -24.20 11.27
C VAL A 16 -25.85 -23.76 11.51
N ALA A 17 -26.79 -24.72 11.49
CA ALA A 17 -28.22 -24.43 11.69
C ALA A 17 -28.56 -23.95 13.11
N ASP A 18 -27.73 -24.35 14.08
CA ASP A 18 -27.82 -24.05 15.52
C ASP A 18 -27.34 -22.65 15.91
N GLU A 19 -27.32 -21.72 14.93
CA GLU A 19 -26.83 -20.37 15.13
C GLU A 19 -28.01 -19.46 15.47
N ASP A 20 -28.19 -19.15 16.76
CA ASP A 20 -29.37 -18.43 17.26
C ASP A 20 -29.24 -16.90 17.24
N ARG A 21 -28.04 -16.36 17.05
CA ARG A 21 -27.77 -14.92 17.04
C ARG A 21 -28.57 -14.23 15.92
N GLN A 22 -29.50 -13.35 16.29
CA GLN A 22 -30.39 -12.66 15.35
C GLN A 22 -29.61 -11.70 14.44
N GLU A 23 -28.59 -11.05 14.98
CA GLU A 23 -27.68 -10.16 14.26
C GLU A 23 -26.94 -10.94 13.17
N PHE A 24 -26.51 -12.17 13.47
CA PHE A 24 -25.85 -13.03 12.50
C PHE A 24 -26.82 -13.47 11.39
N LYS A 25 -28.05 -13.89 11.72
CA LYS A 25 -29.07 -14.26 10.72
C LYS A 25 -29.37 -13.08 9.79
N THR A 26 -29.50 -11.88 10.36
CA THR A 26 -29.72 -10.64 9.61
C THR A 26 -28.54 -10.35 8.67
N PHE A 27 -27.32 -10.36 9.18
CA PHE A 27 -26.09 -10.19 8.40
C PHE A 27 -25.97 -11.23 7.26
N TRP A 28 -26.14 -12.52 7.58
CA TRP A 28 -25.99 -13.59 6.61
C TRP A 28 -27.03 -13.50 5.50
N SER A 29 -28.25 -13.06 5.83
CA SER A 29 -29.30 -12.82 4.85
C SER A 29 -28.94 -11.65 3.91
N SER A 30 -28.37 -10.56 4.45
CA SER A 30 -28.03 -9.34 3.69
C SER A 30 -26.88 -9.56 2.71
N LEU A 31 -25.95 -10.48 3.00
CA LEU A 31 -24.76 -10.76 2.19
C LEU A 31 -25.07 -11.14 0.72
N ALA A 32 -26.26 -11.66 0.41
CA ALA A 32 -26.67 -11.92 -0.98
C ALA A 32 -26.89 -10.63 -1.77
N ASN A 33 -27.46 -9.61 -1.13
CA ASN A 33 -27.93 -8.38 -1.75
C ASN A 33 -26.88 -7.25 -1.72
N LEU A 34 -25.79 -7.44 -0.96
CA LEU A 34 -24.67 -6.49 -0.93
C LEU A 34 -23.95 -6.45 -2.29
N GLN A 35 -24.08 -5.33 -3.00
CA GLN A 35 -23.40 -5.10 -4.28
C GLN A 35 -21.90 -4.88 -4.10
N THR A 36 -21.51 -4.25 -2.99
CA THR A 36 -20.11 -4.01 -2.62
C THR A 36 -19.93 -4.18 -1.13
N THR A 37 -18.72 -4.56 -0.72
CA THR A 37 -18.31 -4.61 0.70
C THR A 37 -17.94 -3.23 1.26
N ALA A 38 -17.87 -2.21 0.39
CA ALA A 38 -17.65 -0.82 0.78
C ALA A 38 -18.81 -0.24 1.62
N SER A 39 -20.02 -0.76 1.45
CA SER A 39 -21.21 -0.30 2.17
C SER A 39 -21.26 -0.79 3.62
N LEU A 40 -20.35 -1.68 4.01
CA LEU A 40 -20.22 -2.15 5.38
C LEU A 40 -19.19 -1.31 6.13
N PRO A 41 -19.34 -1.14 7.46
CA PRO A 41 -18.34 -0.49 8.29
C PRO A 41 -16.95 -1.09 8.12
N ARG A 42 -15.94 -0.21 8.06
CA ARG A 42 -14.54 -0.60 7.86
C ARG A 42 -14.07 -1.48 9.02
N GLY A 43 -13.40 -2.59 8.71
CA GLY A 43 -12.84 -3.47 9.73
C GLY A 43 -13.90 -4.22 10.56
N MET A 44 -15.16 -4.25 10.11
CA MET A 44 -16.22 -5.01 10.78
C MET A 44 -15.84 -6.49 10.88
N VAL A 45 -15.87 -7.03 12.10
CA VAL A 45 -15.52 -8.42 12.42
C VAL A 45 -16.79 -9.22 12.64
N ILE A 46 -16.88 -10.38 12.00
CA ILE A 46 -17.98 -11.34 12.14
C ILE A 46 -17.40 -12.71 12.49
N GLY A 47 -17.75 -13.22 13.66
CA GLY A 47 -17.45 -14.59 14.05
C GLY A 47 -18.59 -15.52 13.69
N MET A 48 -18.28 -16.64 13.04
CA MET A 48 -19.30 -17.63 12.65
C MET A 48 -18.75 -19.06 12.70
N LYS A 49 -19.66 -20.01 12.86
CA LYS A 49 -19.37 -21.43 12.68
C LYS A 49 -19.92 -21.90 11.35
N VAL A 50 -19.09 -22.53 10.54
CA VAL A 50 -19.49 -23.09 9.25
C VAL A 50 -19.29 -24.58 9.22
N LEU A 51 -20.08 -25.25 8.39
CA LEU A 51 -19.86 -26.64 8.04
C LEU A 51 -18.68 -26.76 7.08
N ASP A 52 -18.13 -27.96 6.96
CA ASP A 52 -17.09 -28.26 5.96
C ASP A 52 -17.55 -27.80 4.56
N PRO A 53 -16.84 -26.85 3.92
CA PRO A 53 -17.25 -26.27 2.63
C PRO A 53 -17.23 -27.31 1.49
N ARG A 54 -16.62 -28.48 1.70
CA ARG A 54 -16.61 -29.59 0.73
C ARG A 54 -17.92 -30.36 0.71
N LEU A 55 -18.79 -30.26 1.71
CA LEU A 55 -20.09 -30.96 1.72
C LEU A 55 -21.01 -30.48 0.59
N LYS A 56 -20.97 -29.18 0.28
CA LYS A 56 -21.79 -28.53 -0.78
C LYS A 56 -21.06 -28.37 -2.12
N PHE A 57 -19.96 -29.08 -2.32
CA PHE A 57 -19.18 -28.95 -3.55
C PHE A 57 -19.91 -29.59 -4.76
N PRO A 58 -19.87 -29.02 -5.98
CA PRO A 58 -19.32 -27.70 -6.32
C PRO A 58 -20.28 -26.57 -5.85
N PRO A 59 -19.75 -25.54 -5.17
CA PRO A 59 -20.59 -24.45 -4.70
C PRO A 59 -21.07 -23.58 -5.86
N LYS A 60 -22.25 -22.98 -5.69
CA LYS A 60 -22.84 -22.02 -6.62
C LYS A 60 -22.90 -20.65 -5.94
N ASN A 61 -22.54 -19.60 -6.68
CA ASN A 61 -22.65 -18.23 -6.20
C ASN A 61 -24.08 -17.90 -5.78
N ALA A 62 -24.22 -17.12 -4.70
CA ALA A 62 -25.52 -16.60 -4.32
C ALA A 62 -26.05 -15.67 -5.42
N LYS A 63 -27.28 -15.92 -5.87
CA LYS A 63 -27.96 -15.06 -6.84
C LYS A 63 -28.54 -13.84 -6.13
N LEU A 64 -28.46 -12.68 -6.78
CA LEU A 64 -29.15 -11.47 -6.35
C LEU A 64 -30.66 -11.73 -6.35
N ARG A 65 -31.34 -11.36 -5.26
CA ARG A 65 -32.81 -11.40 -5.22
C ARG A 65 -33.34 -10.14 -5.89
N THR A 66 -33.66 -10.22 -7.17
CA THR A 66 -34.21 -9.10 -7.96
C THR A 66 -35.73 -8.92 -7.80
N ASN A 67 -36.41 -9.80 -7.05
CA ASN A 67 -37.85 -10.00 -7.19
C ASN A 67 -38.75 -9.31 -6.15
N ASN A 68 -38.28 -8.28 -5.44
CA ASN A 68 -39.15 -7.54 -4.51
C ASN A 68 -39.35 -6.09 -4.97
N GLN A 69 -40.61 -5.73 -5.18
CA GLN A 69 -41.14 -4.35 -5.27
C GLN A 69 -40.92 -3.52 -3.99
N HIS A 70 -40.23 -4.08 -3.01
CA HIS A 70 -39.65 -3.34 -1.90
C HIS A 70 -38.17 -3.19 -2.21
N ALA A 71 -37.75 -1.96 -2.51
CA ALA A 71 -36.35 -1.56 -2.44
C ALA A 71 -35.77 -2.23 -1.20
N ALA A 72 -34.84 -3.16 -1.39
CA ALA A 72 -34.23 -3.86 -0.28
C ALA A 72 -33.72 -2.78 0.66
N THR A 73 -34.39 -2.58 1.78
CA THR A 73 -33.90 -1.71 2.84
C THR A 73 -32.50 -2.22 3.06
N PRO A 74 -31.45 -1.41 2.83
CA PRO A 74 -30.10 -1.88 3.07
C PRO A 74 -30.12 -2.27 4.53
N ALA A 75 -30.09 -3.58 4.81
CA ALA A 75 -30.05 -4.08 6.17
C ALA A 75 -28.70 -3.61 6.69
N MET A 76 -28.70 -2.41 7.27
CA MET A 76 -27.54 -1.78 7.86
C MET A 76 -27.17 -2.68 9.02
N THR A 77 -26.31 -3.64 8.72
CA THR A 77 -25.80 -4.54 9.74
C THR A 77 -24.75 -3.73 10.46
N PHE A 78 -25.11 -3.22 11.63
CA PHE A 78 -24.18 -2.47 12.46
C PHE A 78 -23.19 -3.41 13.13
N PRO A 79 -21.97 -2.93 13.43
CA PRO A 79 -21.02 -3.70 14.21
C PRO A 79 -21.58 -3.93 15.61
N ALA A 80 -21.64 -5.19 16.04
CA ALA A 80 -22.09 -5.57 17.37
C ALA A 80 -21.09 -6.54 17.99
N ALA A 81 -20.82 -6.41 19.29
CA ALA A 81 -19.90 -7.31 20.00
C ALA A 81 -20.34 -8.78 19.89
N ILE A 82 -21.66 -9.04 19.94
CA ILE A 82 -22.27 -10.37 19.78
C ILE A 82 -21.95 -10.98 18.41
N LEU A 83 -21.93 -10.16 17.35
CA LEU A 83 -21.60 -10.59 16.00
C LEU A 83 -20.12 -10.96 15.84
N ALA A 84 -19.24 -10.30 16.60
CA ALA A 84 -17.79 -10.54 16.55
C ALA A 84 -17.34 -11.78 17.36
N GLN A 85 -18.23 -12.38 18.17
CA GLN A 85 -17.91 -13.57 18.97
C GLN A 85 -17.51 -14.76 18.08
N SER A 86 -16.35 -15.36 18.36
CA SER A 86 -15.83 -16.51 17.64
C SER A 86 -15.05 -17.44 18.58
N GLU A 87 -15.17 -18.74 18.34
CA GLU A 87 -14.47 -19.79 19.08
C GLU A 87 -13.07 -20.09 18.51
N ILE A 88 -12.64 -19.36 17.48
CA ILE A 88 -11.32 -19.60 16.87
C ILE A 88 -10.16 -19.38 17.85
N TRP A 89 -10.39 -18.59 18.89
CA TRP A 89 -9.43 -18.26 19.94
C TRP A 89 -9.31 -19.36 21.01
N ASP A 90 -10.24 -20.31 21.04
CA ASP A 90 -10.25 -21.44 21.96
C ASP A 90 -9.26 -22.50 21.47
N GLU A 91 -8.22 -22.75 22.26
CA GLU A 91 -7.15 -23.66 21.90
C GLU A 91 -7.60 -25.12 21.82
N GLU A 92 -8.49 -25.56 22.70
CA GLU A 92 -8.99 -26.94 22.71
C GLU A 92 -9.81 -27.21 21.44
N LYS A 93 -10.71 -26.29 21.10
CA LYS A 93 -11.52 -26.39 19.88
C LYS A 93 -10.69 -26.30 18.62
N ARG A 94 -9.65 -25.46 18.60
CA ARG A 94 -8.72 -25.33 17.47
C ARG A 94 -7.87 -26.59 17.29
N SER A 95 -7.41 -27.19 18.39
CA SER A 95 -6.60 -28.41 18.36
C SER A 95 -7.41 -29.61 17.87
N ALA A 96 -8.69 -29.71 18.28
CA ALA A 96 -9.60 -30.73 17.75
C ALA A 96 -9.83 -30.61 16.22
N LEU A 97 -9.62 -29.42 15.65
CA LEU A 97 -9.83 -29.11 14.23
C LEU A 97 -8.52 -28.92 13.45
N GLU A 98 -7.39 -29.42 13.97
CA GLU A 98 -6.08 -29.29 13.32
C GLU A 98 -6.06 -29.90 11.93
N LYS A 99 -6.81 -31.00 11.72
CA LYS A 99 -6.97 -31.67 10.42
C LYS A 99 -8.44 -32.00 10.18
N PRO A 100 -8.91 -31.92 8.91
CA PRO A 100 -10.26 -32.36 8.58
C PRO A 100 -10.46 -33.83 8.94
N LYS A 101 -11.54 -34.14 9.62
CA LYS A 101 -11.83 -35.49 10.10
C LYS A 101 -12.10 -36.46 8.96
N PHE A 102 -12.83 -36.01 7.95
CA PHE A 102 -13.12 -36.80 6.75
C PHE A 102 -12.17 -36.46 5.61
N LYS A 103 -11.61 -37.51 4.98
CA LYS A 103 -10.79 -37.37 3.77
C LYS A 103 -11.70 -37.14 2.57
N LYS A 104 -11.12 -36.64 1.49
CA LYS A 104 -11.83 -36.44 0.22
C LYS A 104 -12.48 -37.75 -0.28
N LYS A 105 -11.75 -38.88 -0.17
CA LYS A 105 -12.25 -40.21 -0.55
C LYS A 105 -13.55 -40.56 0.19
N ASP A 106 -13.61 -40.30 1.50
CA ASP A 106 -14.77 -40.64 2.32
C ASP A 106 -15.99 -39.80 1.93
N LEU A 107 -15.78 -38.50 1.64
CA LEU A 107 -16.82 -37.61 1.15
C LEU A 107 -17.30 -37.99 -0.26
N ASP A 108 -16.39 -38.42 -1.13
CA ASP A 108 -16.72 -38.86 -2.50
C ASP A 108 -17.48 -40.20 -2.48
N GLU A 109 -17.11 -41.14 -1.61
CA GLU A 109 -17.86 -42.38 -1.39
C GLU A 109 -19.26 -42.09 -0.83
N ARG A 110 -19.37 -41.09 0.05
CA ARG A 110 -20.67 -40.65 0.56
C ARG A 110 -21.53 -40.03 -0.55
N ARG A 111 -20.93 -39.28 -1.47
CA ARG A 111 -21.62 -38.71 -2.64
C ARG A 111 -22.06 -39.78 -3.62
N SER A 112 -21.27 -40.85 -3.82
CA SER A 112 -21.63 -41.93 -4.73
C SER A 112 -22.81 -42.76 -4.24
N LYS A 113 -23.11 -42.73 -2.94
CA LYS A 113 -24.30 -43.36 -2.33
C LYS A 113 -25.59 -42.54 -2.50
N ASN A 114 -25.50 -41.28 -2.94
CA ASN A 114 -26.71 -40.48 -3.21
C ASN A 114 -27.42 -41.00 -4.46
N LEU A 115 -28.74 -41.16 -4.37
CA LEU A 115 -29.57 -41.66 -5.48
C LEU A 115 -29.51 -40.76 -6.73
N VAL A 116 -29.40 -39.45 -6.53
CA VAL A 116 -29.36 -38.45 -7.61
C VAL A 116 -27.95 -37.88 -7.73
N PRO A 117 -27.26 -38.09 -8.87
CA PRO A 117 -25.96 -37.49 -9.13
C PRO A 117 -25.97 -35.97 -9.00
N GLY A 118 -24.94 -35.40 -8.38
CA GLY A 118 -24.79 -33.95 -8.20
C GLY A 118 -25.56 -33.35 -7.01
N THR A 119 -26.27 -34.16 -6.24
CA THR A 119 -26.93 -33.71 -4.99
C THR A 119 -25.88 -33.43 -3.91
N PRO A 120 -25.91 -32.27 -3.24
CA PRO A 120 -24.98 -31.95 -2.15
C PRO A 120 -25.19 -32.88 -0.95
N LEU A 121 -24.15 -33.06 -0.14
CA LEU A 121 -24.23 -33.87 1.06
C LEU A 121 -24.99 -33.12 2.17
N ASN A 122 -25.92 -33.81 2.83
CA ASN A 122 -26.56 -33.30 4.05
C ASN A 122 -25.56 -33.37 5.21
N PRO A 123 -25.42 -32.36 6.07
CA PRO A 123 -24.51 -32.43 7.21
C PRO A 123 -24.97 -33.49 8.23
N LEU A 124 -24.03 -34.30 8.71
CA LEU A 124 -24.20 -35.24 9.83
C LEU A 124 -23.67 -34.63 11.13
N ARG A 125 -24.06 -35.22 12.26
CA ARG A 125 -23.51 -34.84 13.58
C ARG A 125 -22.00 -35.07 13.69
N GLN A 126 -21.45 -35.98 12.89
CA GLN A 126 -20.03 -36.33 12.90
C GLN A 126 -19.17 -35.40 12.04
N ASP A 127 -19.79 -34.60 11.15
CA ASP A 127 -19.11 -33.65 10.27
C ASP A 127 -18.58 -32.45 11.06
N ASP A 128 -17.44 -31.93 10.61
CA ASP A 128 -16.73 -30.85 11.31
C ASP A 128 -17.48 -29.52 11.24
N ARG A 129 -17.47 -28.80 12.35
CA ARG A 129 -18.02 -27.44 12.50
C ARG A 129 -16.86 -26.50 12.79
N ILE A 130 -16.53 -25.67 11.83
CA ILE A 130 -15.30 -24.89 11.83
C ILE A 130 -15.62 -23.47 12.27
N PRO A 131 -15.05 -22.98 13.39
CA PRO A 131 -15.13 -21.58 13.75
C PRO A 131 -14.23 -20.76 12.83
N LEU A 132 -14.75 -19.62 12.34
CA LEU A 132 -14.02 -18.70 11.50
C LEU A 132 -14.28 -17.24 11.88
N LEU A 133 -13.37 -16.37 11.48
CA LEU A 133 -13.57 -14.93 11.49
C LEU A 133 -13.62 -14.42 10.06
N LEU A 134 -14.62 -13.58 9.80
CA LEU A 134 -14.80 -12.85 8.58
C LEU A 134 -14.63 -11.36 8.89
N ILE A 135 -13.61 -10.73 8.33
CA ILE A 135 -13.28 -9.33 8.58
C ILE A 135 -13.46 -8.54 7.29
N GLN A 136 -14.24 -7.47 7.33
CA GLN A 136 -14.34 -6.52 6.23
C GLN A 136 -12.96 -5.88 6.02
N ARG A 137 -12.43 -5.96 4.80
CA ARG A 137 -11.15 -5.37 4.43
C ARG A 137 -11.36 -4.31 3.39
N SER A 138 -10.86 -3.12 3.66
CA SER A 138 -10.83 -2.01 2.73
C SER A 138 -9.39 -1.59 2.46
N LEU A 139 -9.03 -1.47 1.18
CA LEU A 139 -7.80 -0.82 0.73
C LEU A 139 -8.21 0.47 0.05
N GLU A 140 -8.04 1.60 0.72
CA GLU A 140 -8.37 2.91 0.18
C GLU A 140 -7.57 3.99 0.91
N ALA A 141 -7.17 5.02 0.19
CA ALA A 141 -6.75 6.26 0.83
C ALA A 141 -8.00 7.03 1.32
N PRO A 142 -7.95 7.75 2.45
CA PRO A 142 -9.11 8.38 3.09
C PRO A 142 -9.84 9.41 2.22
N SER A 143 -9.19 9.93 1.18
CA SER A 143 -9.73 10.88 0.20
C SER A 143 -9.98 10.27 -1.19
N SER A 144 -9.76 8.97 -1.38
CA SER A 144 -9.84 8.32 -2.69
C SER A 144 -11.17 7.61 -2.93
N THR A 145 -11.68 7.73 -4.16
CA THR A 145 -12.85 6.99 -4.64
C THR A 145 -12.48 5.63 -5.25
N HIS A 146 -11.18 5.32 -5.38
CA HIS A 146 -10.65 4.13 -6.06
C HIS A 146 -10.38 2.96 -5.09
N GLY A 147 -11.15 2.86 -4.01
CA GLY A 147 -10.99 1.83 -2.99
C GLY A 147 -11.24 0.42 -3.52
N ILE A 148 -10.43 -0.54 -3.07
CA ILE A 148 -10.64 -1.95 -3.31
C ILE A 148 -11.10 -2.60 -2.01
N HIS A 149 -12.31 -3.14 -2.04
CA HIS A 149 -12.97 -3.70 -0.87
C HIS A 149 -13.13 -5.21 -0.98
N GLY A 150 -13.18 -5.88 0.16
CA GLY A 150 -13.46 -7.30 0.21
C GLY A 150 -13.51 -7.83 1.64
N TRP A 151 -13.13 -9.10 1.75
CA TRP A 151 -13.22 -9.88 2.97
C TRP A 151 -11.89 -10.56 3.25
N THR A 152 -11.52 -10.60 4.53
CA THR A 152 -10.45 -11.46 5.05
C THR A 152 -11.10 -12.60 5.82
N LEU A 153 -10.77 -13.83 5.44
CA LEU A 153 -11.23 -15.05 6.10
C LEU A 153 -10.09 -15.60 6.95
N ILE A 154 -10.34 -15.86 8.22
CA ILE A 154 -9.41 -16.49 9.15
C ILE A 154 -10.06 -17.78 9.66
N PHE A 155 -9.36 -18.89 9.52
CA PHE A 155 -9.80 -20.23 9.89
C PHE A 155 -8.60 -21.08 10.35
N PRO A 156 -8.81 -22.23 11.02
CA PRO A 156 -7.72 -23.09 11.51
C PRO A 156 -6.83 -23.66 10.38
N ALA A 157 -5.53 -23.85 10.66
CA ALA A 157 -4.49 -24.09 9.64
C ALA A 157 -4.75 -25.31 8.72
N GLY A 158 -5.31 -26.41 9.23
CA GLY A 158 -5.59 -27.61 8.41
C GLY A 158 -6.67 -27.46 7.34
N TRP A 159 -7.39 -26.34 7.34
CA TRP A 159 -8.56 -26.12 6.49
C TRP A 159 -8.24 -25.32 5.22
N GLY A 160 -6.98 -24.99 4.95
CA GLY A 160 -6.57 -24.22 3.76
C GLY A 160 -7.10 -24.78 2.44
N MET A 161 -6.80 -26.05 2.14
CA MET A 161 -7.20 -26.67 0.86
C MET A 161 -8.72 -26.86 0.71
N PRO A 162 -9.47 -27.35 1.74
CA PRO A 162 -10.93 -27.37 1.69
C PRO A 162 -11.56 -26.02 1.30
N PHE A 163 -11.18 -24.94 1.99
CA PHE A 163 -11.71 -23.60 1.69
C PHE A 163 -11.26 -23.09 0.33
N LEU A 164 -9.98 -23.24 -0.01
CA LEU A 164 -9.45 -22.77 -1.30
C LEU A 164 -10.16 -23.46 -2.48
N SER A 165 -10.38 -24.77 -2.40
CA SER A 165 -11.06 -25.53 -3.45
C SER A 165 -12.51 -25.06 -3.65
N SER A 166 -13.27 -24.86 -2.57
CA SER A 166 -14.65 -24.38 -2.67
C SER A 166 -14.73 -22.92 -3.15
N LEU A 167 -13.83 -22.04 -2.70
CA LEU A 167 -13.82 -20.62 -3.10
C LEU A 167 -13.34 -20.41 -4.54
N THR A 168 -12.54 -21.31 -5.11
CA THR A 168 -12.07 -21.19 -6.50
C THR A 168 -13.11 -21.69 -7.50
N HIS A 169 -13.89 -22.71 -7.15
CA HIS A 169 -14.92 -23.28 -8.01
C HIS A 169 -16.10 -22.33 -8.30
N THR A 170 -16.24 -21.24 -7.55
CA THR A 170 -17.22 -20.19 -7.81
C THR A 170 -16.84 -19.24 -8.96
N GLY A 171 -15.74 -19.50 -9.67
CA GLY A 171 -15.21 -18.62 -10.72
C GLY A 171 -14.32 -17.49 -10.20
N THR A 172 -13.88 -17.58 -8.94
CA THR A 172 -12.95 -16.63 -8.35
C THR A 172 -11.53 -16.91 -8.81
N ARG A 173 -10.82 -15.88 -9.27
CA ARG A 173 -9.41 -15.97 -9.65
C ARG A 173 -8.53 -15.77 -8.43
N VAL A 174 -7.44 -16.52 -8.37
CA VAL A 174 -6.42 -16.41 -7.31
C VAL A 174 -5.36 -15.39 -7.76
N GLY A 175 -5.03 -14.44 -6.89
CA GLY A 175 -3.94 -13.48 -7.09
C GLY A 175 -2.78 -13.76 -6.14
N GLY A 176 -1.55 -13.53 -6.61
CA GLY A 176 -0.33 -13.70 -5.83
C GLY A 176 0.17 -12.39 -5.20
N GLN A 177 1.46 -12.37 -4.85
CA GLN A 177 2.10 -11.18 -4.27
C GLN A 177 2.11 -9.99 -5.24
N ARG A 178 2.31 -10.24 -6.54
CA ARG A 178 2.24 -9.20 -7.58
C ARG A 178 0.87 -8.52 -7.60
N GLU A 179 -0.21 -9.30 -7.65
CA GLU A 179 -1.57 -8.74 -7.68
C GLU A 179 -1.93 -8.02 -6.37
N ARG A 180 -1.39 -8.45 -5.21
CA ARG A 180 -1.54 -7.71 -3.95
C ARG A 180 -0.88 -6.34 -4.00
N GLY A 181 0.34 -6.26 -4.56
CA GLY A 181 1.04 -5.00 -4.78
C GLY A 181 0.29 -4.08 -5.76
N THR A 182 -0.26 -4.64 -6.85
CA THR A 182 -1.10 -3.90 -7.80
C THR A 182 -2.39 -3.41 -7.16
N GLN A 183 -3.05 -4.21 -6.32
CA GLN A 183 -4.24 -3.77 -5.59
C GLN A 183 -3.94 -2.58 -4.67
N ALA A 184 -2.83 -2.62 -3.94
CA ALA A 184 -2.42 -1.51 -3.09
C ALA A 184 -2.12 -0.24 -3.92
N PHE A 185 -1.41 -0.40 -5.05
CA PHE A 185 -1.11 0.69 -5.98
C PHE A 185 -2.38 1.32 -6.58
N GLU A 186 -3.30 0.51 -7.09
CA GLU A 186 -4.57 1.01 -7.65
C GLU A 186 -5.43 1.67 -6.57
N ALA A 187 -5.43 1.15 -5.34
CA ALA A 187 -6.07 1.79 -4.19
C ALA A 187 -5.38 3.10 -3.75
N GLY A 188 -4.19 3.40 -4.28
CA GLY A 188 -3.39 4.57 -3.87
C GLY A 188 -2.83 4.44 -2.46
N THR A 189 -2.56 3.22 -2.00
CA THR A 189 -2.02 2.92 -0.66
C THR A 189 -0.61 2.34 -0.77
N PRO A 190 0.30 2.62 0.18
CA PRO A 190 1.66 2.12 0.14
C PRO A 190 1.68 0.60 0.45
N TYR A 191 2.58 -0.14 -0.20
CA TYR A 191 2.74 -1.58 0.00
C TYR A 191 4.03 -1.92 0.74
N PHE A 192 3.88 -2.58 1.90
CA PHE A 192 5.02 -3.08 2.68
C PHE A 192 5.60 -4.36 2.04
N PRO A 193 6.94 -4.52 1.96
CA PRO A 193 8.00 -3.61 2.45
C PRO A 193 8.46 -2.55 1.43
N ARG A 194 8.11 -2.70 0.15
CA ARG A 194 8.60 -1.90 -0.99
C ARG A 194 8.52 -0.38 -0.83
N ASP A 195 7.42 0.13 -0.29
CA ASP A 195 7.12 1.57 -0.27
C ASP A 195 7.51 2.27 1.04
N PHE A 196 8.08 1.55 2.01
CA PHE A 196 8.40 2.07 3.34
C PHE A 196 9.92 2.27 3.53
N PRO A 197 10.49 3.40 3.03
CA PRO A 197 11.89 3.71 3.24
C PRO A 197 12.21 3.80 4.74
N SER A 198 13.49 3.66 5.10
CA SER A 198 14.01 3.59 6.48
C SER A 198 13.74 2.29 7.25
N THR A 199 13.12 1.27 6.66
CA THR A 199 12.95 -0.06 7.29
C THR A 199 14.02 -1.05 6.81
N GLY A 200 14.52 -1.94 7.68
CA GLY A 200 15.50 -2.95 7.25
C GLY A 200 14.96 -3.90 6.18
N PHE A 201 13.65 -4.17 6.19
CA PHE A 201 12.97 -4.96 5.16
C PHE A 201 12.92 -4.25 3.80
N TYR A 202 12.76 -2.93 3.80
CA TYR A 202 12.85 -2.13 2.57
C TYR A 202 14.25 -2.24 1.97
N GLU A 203 15.30 -2.09 2.79
CA GLU A 203 16.68 -2.19 2.31
C GLU A 203 16.99 -3.57 1.73
N THR A 204 16.54 -4.63 2.39
CA THR A 204 16.70 -6.01 1.90
C THR A 204 16.00 -6.19 0.55
N HIS A 205 14.73 -5.81 0.45
CA HIS A 205 13.92 -5.94 -0.78
C HIS A 205 14.53 -5.17 -1.96
N TRP A 206 14.98 -3.93 -1.75
CA TRP A 206 15.58 -3.13 -2.82
C TRP A 206 17.01 -3.55 -3.15
N SER A 207 17.76 -4.13 -2.20
CA SER A 207 19.10 -4.66 -2.48
C SER A 207 19.03 -5.93 -3.33
N GLU A 208 18.15 -6.88 -2.98
CA GLU A 208 17.90 -8.08 -3.80
C GLU A 208 17.46 -7.70 -5.22
N ARG A 209 16.51 -6.77 -5.35
CA ARG A 209 16.06 -6.29 -6.66
C ARG A 209 17.18 -5.57 -7.42
N ALA A 210 18.02 -4.78 -6.75
CA ALA A 210 19.14 -4.08 -7.37
C ALA A 210 20.17 -5.06 -7.94
N GLU A 211 20.45 -6.16 -7.25
CA GLU A 211 21.34 -7.23 -7.73
C GLU A 211 20.75 -7.92 -8.97
N GLU A 212 19.47 -8.28 -8.94
CA GLU A 212 18.78 -8.90 -10.09
C GLU A 212 18.76 -7.97 -11.32
N GLU A 213 18.42 -6.69 -11.13
CA GLU A 213 18.36 -5.71 -12.21
C GLU A 213 19.76 -5.39 -12.77
N ARG A 214 20.78 -5.29 -11.89
CA ARG A 214 22.18 -5.11 -12.30
C ARG A 214 22.69 -6.30 -13.10
N ALA A 215 22.49 -7.53 -12.63
CA ALA A 215 22.89 -8.73 -13.33
C ALA A 215 22.22 -8.84 -14.72
N LYS A 216 20.93 -8.47 -14.80
CA LYS A 216 20.20 -8.40 -16.07
C LYS A 216 20.79 -7.34 -17.01
N TRP A 217 21.17 -6.18 -16.49
CA TRP A 217 21.77 -5.09 -17.26
C TRP A 217 23.18 -5.44 -17.76
N GLU A 218 23.99 -6.11 -16.96
CA GLU A 218 25.32 -6.60 -17.34
C GLU A 218 25.27 -7.69 -18.41
N ARG A 219 24.29 -8.59 -18.33
CA ARG A 219 24.07 -9.63 -19.36
C ARG A 219 23.58 -9.03 -20.69
N THR A 220 22.96 -7.86 -20.66
CA THR A 220 22.45 -7.20 -21.87
C THR A 220 23.62 -6.54 -22.62
N PRO A 221 23.79 -6.77 -23.93
CA PRO A 221 24.93 -6.22 -24.66
C PRO A 221 24.93 -4.68 -24.68
N PRO A 222 26.09 -4.01 -24.76
CA PRO A 222 26.21 -2.56 -24.62
C PRO A 222 25.29 -1.73 -25.53
N ALA A 223 25.06 -2.18 -26.77
CA ALA A 223 24.21 -1.50 -27.74
C ALA A 223 22.69 -1.65 -27.47
N LYS A 224 22.30 -2.52 -26.54
CA LYS A 224 20.89 -2.80 -26.18
C LYS A 224 20.53 -2.37 -24.76
N ARG A 225 21.51 -2.02 -23.93
CA ARG A 225 21.28 -1.55 -22.55
C ARG A 225 21.29 -0.02 -22.48
N ALA A 226 20.51 0.53 -21.54
CA ALA A 226 20.53 1.97 -21.27
C ALA A 226 21.88 2.37 -20.66
N ASN A 227 22.50 3.43 -21.18
CA ASN A 227 23.72 3.98 -20.60
C ASN A 227 23.35 5.04 -19.55
N HIS A 228 23.31 4.63 -18.28
CA HIS A 228 22.90 5.49 -17.17
C HIS A 228 23.84 6.68 -16.93
N GLU A 229 25.13 6.55 -17.24
CA GLU A 229 26.10 7.65 -17.16
C GLU A 229 25.77 8.75 -18.16
N LYS A 230 25.52 8.38 -19.42
CA LYS A 230 25.12 9.34 -20.48
C LYS A 230 23.74 9.95 -20.24
N LEU A 231 22.85 9.21 -19.59
CA LEU A 231 21.53 9.70 -19.20
C LEU A 231 21.59 10.60 -17.94
N GLY A 232 22.72 10.65 -17.23
CA GLY A 232 22.84 11.38 -15.98
C GLY A 232 21.92 10.81 -14.89
N THR A 233 21.80 9.49 -14.78
CA THR A 233 21.06 8.82 -13.69
C THR A 233 22.07 8.45 -12.61
N ARG A 234 21.98 9.11 -11.44
CA ARG A 234 22.93 8.92 -10.33
C ARG A 234 22.89 7.51 -9.74
N SER A 235 21.69 7.04 -9.40
CA SER A 235 21.48 5.73 -8.78
C SER A 235 20.39 4.98 -9.54
N PRO A 236 20.76 4.10 -10.48
CA PRO A 236 19.78 3.42 -11.35
C PRO A 236 19.08 2.23 -10.67
N TRP A 237 19.66 1.71 -9.59
CA TRP A 237 19.24 0.45 -8.95
C TRP A 237 18.60 0.63 -7.57
N ARG A 238 18.89 1.74 -6.88
CA ARG A 238 18.38 2.03 -5.53
C ARG A 238 18.13 3.53 -5.38
N ALA A 239 17.23 3.92 -4.48
CA ALA A 239 17.04 5.31 -4.11
C ALA A 239 18.12 5.75 -3.10
N ASP A 240 18.82 6.85 -3.39
CA ASP A 240 19.85 7.41 -2.52
C ASP A 240 19.22 8.38 -1.49
N TRP A 241 18.46 7.84 -0.54
CA TRP A 241 17.76 8.65 0.48
C TRP A 241 18.72 9.51 1.31
N GLU A 242 19.92 9.01 1.60
CA GLU A 242 20.96 9.75 2.35
C GLU A 242 21.36 11.06 1.65
N VAL A 243 21.50 11.01 0.32
CA VAL A 243 21.87 12.18 -0.49
C VAL A 243 20.73 13.19 -0.51
N VAL A 244 19.49 12.73 -0.69
CA VAL A 244 18.29 13.60 -0.71
C VAL A 244 18.03 14.26 0.65
N LEU A 245 18.41 13.60 1.75
CA LEU A 245 18.35 14.16 3.10
C LEU A 245 19.58 15.01 3.46
N GLY A 246 20.57 15.11 2.57
CA GLY A 246 21.83 15.82 2.82
C GLY A 246 22.64 15.25 3.98
N LEU A 247 22.52 13.94 4.22
CA LEU A 247 23.25 13.21 5.25
C LEU A 247 24.66 12.87 4.75
N PRO A 248 25.68 12.86 5.64
CA PRO A 248 26.98 12.35 5.26
C PRO A 248 26.81 10.89 4.86
N LEU A 249 27.29 10.53 3.66
CA LEU A 249 27.36 9.13 3.24
C LEU A 249 28.12 8.38 4.32
N ALA A 250 27.45 7.42 4.96
CA ALA A 250 28.18 6.47 5.78
C ALA A 250 29.19 5.82 4.84
N SER A 251 30.48 5.90 5.18
CA SER A 251 31.55 5.32 4.39
C SER A 251 31.40 3.80 4.40
N SER A 252 30.48 3.27 3.58
CA SER A 252 30.46 1.86 3.24
C SER A 252 31.75 1.62 2.47
N GLY A 253 32.70 0.93 3.09
CA GLY A 253 34.03 0.67 2.57
C GLY A 253 34.03 -0.05 1.22
N GLY A 254 33.81 0.71 0.17
CA GLY A 254 34.08 0.35 -1.22
C GLY A 254 35.42 0.94 -1.61
N GLU A 255 36.28 0.08 -2.13
CA GLU A 255 37.64 0.32 -2.58
C GLU A 255 37.81 1.64 -3.34
N ASP A 256 38.36 2.66 -2.68
CA ASP A 256 38.93 3.82 -3.34
C ASP A 256 40.45 3.80 -3.13
N LEU A 257 41.16 3.92 -4.24
CA LEU A 257 42.61 3.77 -4.37
C LEU A 257 43.35 4.68 -3.37
N VAL A 258 44.19 4.08 -2.53
CA VAL A 258 45.04 4.78 -1.56
C VAL A 258 46.06 5.65 -2.32
N PRO A 259 46.08 6.98 -2.17
CA PRO A 259 47.22 7.77 -2.61
C PRO A 259 48.39 7.51 -1.66
N ALA A 260 49.49 6.99 -2.18
CA ALA A 260 50.70 6.72 -1.42
C ALA A 260 51.45 8.01 -1.07
N GLN A 261 51.01 8.73 -0.04
CA GLN A 261 51.83 9.76 0.58
C GLN A 261 51.52 9.86 2.08
N ARG A 262 52.52 9.54 2.92
CA ARG A 262 52.48 9.64 4.38
C ARG A 262 52.88 11.06 4.79
N GLU A 263 51.98 11.76 5.46
CA GLU A 263 52.33 12.88 6.35
C GLU A 263 51.73 12.66 7.74
N PRO A 264 52.37 13.20 8.81
CA PRO A 264 52.23 12.68 10.17
C PRO A 264 50.95 13.15 10.86
N GLN A 265 50.52 12.30 11.79
CA GLN A 265 49.30 12.38 12.57
C GLN A 265 49.31 13.55 13.57
N ASP A 266 48.29 14.40 13.49
CA ASP A 266 47.72 15.10 14.64
C ASP A 266 46.28 14.60 14.83
N THR A 267 46.11 13.65 15.74
CA THR A 267 44.80 13.15 16.17
C THR A 267 44.19 14.12 17.17
N MET A 268 43.36 15.03 16.69
CA MET A 268 42.28 15.61 17.49
C MET A 268 41.04 14.72 17.35
N GLU A 269 40.47 14.29 18.47
CA GLU A 269 39.18 13.62 18.55
C GLU A 269 38.10 14.57 18.00
N VAL A 270 37.79 14.42 16.70
CA VAL A 270 36.66 15.11 16.07
C VAL A 270 35.38 14.54 16.68
N ASP A 271 34.56 15.44 17.22
CA ASP A 271 33.20 15.23 17.72
C ASP A 271 32.54 14.00 17.10
N LYS A 272 31.95 13.13 17.94
CA LYS A 272 30.98 12.13 17.49
C LYS A 272 29.84 12.87 16.79
N VAL A 273 29.95 13.04 15.47
CA VAL A 273 28.92 13.62 14.63
C VAL A 273 27.67 12.79 14.88
N LEU A 274 26.69 13.38 15.58
CA LEU A 274 25.40 12.75 15.82
C LEU A 274 24.85 12.31 14.46
N THR A 275 24.89 11.02 14.20
CA THR A 275 24.48 10.46 12.92
C THR A 275 22.98 10.61 12.83
N VAL A 276 22.52 11.63 12.11
CA VAL A 276 21.10 11.85 11.86
C VAL A 276 20.57 10.61 11.13
N ARG A 277 19.64 9.91 11.78
CA ARG A 277 19.06 8.68 11.21
C ARG A 277 17.86 9.04 10.35
N GLN A 278 17.80 8.45 9.15
CA GLN A 278 16.60 8.49 8.32
C GLN A 278 15.42 7.84 9.05
N TRP A 279 14.24 8.45 8.96
CA TRP A 279 13.01 7.89 9.50
C TRP A 279 11.80 8.37 8.68
N LEU A 280 10.77 7.54 8.61
CA LEU A 280 9.55 7.84 7.88
C LEU A 280 8.47 8.39 8.82
N LEU A 281 7.98 9.61 8.54
CA LEU A 281 6.81 10.19 9.18
C LEU A 281 5.55 9.63 8.52
N HIS A 282 4.85 8.72 9.22
CA HIS A 282 3.67 8.03 8.72
C HIS A 282 2.58 7.93 9.78
N GLY A 283 1.32 8.15 9.39
CA GLY A 283 0.15 8.00 10.25
C GLY A 283 -1.01 8.92 9.86
N PRO A 284 -2.21 8.69 10.42
CA PRO A 284 -3.44 9.40 10.05
C PRO A 284 -3.42 10.88 10.45
N GLU A 285 -2.65 11.24 11.48
CA GLU A 285 -2.56 12.61 12.00
C GLU A 285 -1.47 13.44 11.32
N VAL A 286 -0.69 12.84 10.41
CA VAL A 286 0.43 13.52 9.74
C VAL A 286 0.00 14.77 8.95
N PRO A 287 -1.11 14.77 8.19
CA PRO A 287 -1.58 15.99 7.52
C PRO A 287 -1.86 17.13 8.49
N ALA A 288 -2.44 16.83 9.66
CA ALA A 288 -2.72 17.81 10.70
C ALA A 288 -1.45 18.33 11.38
N ILE A 289 -0.45 17.46 11.58
CA ILE A 289 0.88 17.85 12.08
C ILE A 289 1.53 18.81 11.10
N LEU A 290 1.62 18.44 9.82
CA LEU A 290 2.27 19.26 8.81
C LEU A 290 1.57 20.60 8.58
N GLY A 291 0.23 20.63 8.61
CA GLY A 291 -0.52 21.87 8.51
C GLY A 291 -0.19 22.87 9.63
N LYS A 292 0.09 22.38 10.84
CA LYS A 292 0.53 23.23 11.97
C LYS A 292 2.00 23.62 11.85
N VAL A 293 2.87 22.67 11.52
CA VAL A 293 4.31 22.90 11.35
C VAL A 293 4.57 23.94 10.26
N ALA A 294 3.82 23.90 9.16
CA ALA A 294 3.92 24.87 8.06
C ALA A 294 3.58 26.32 8.46
N GLN A 295 2.85 26.54 9.57
CA GLN A 295 2.53 27.87 10.09
C GLN A 295 3.58 28.40 11.07
N MET A 296 4.49 27.55 11.54
CA MET A 296 5.50 27.90 12.54
C MET A 296 6.77 28.40 11.86
N PHE A 297 7.40 29.44 12.42
CA PHE A 297 8.65 29.98 11.89
C PHE A 297 9.82 28.98 12.03
N ASN A 298 9.89 28.27 13.16
CA ASN A 298 10.84 27.17 13.35
C ASN A 298 10.13 25.82 13.14
N HIS A 299 10.29 25.26 11.95
CA HIS A 299 9.69 23.99 11.56
C HIS A 299 10.21 22.80 12.40
N GLY A 300 11.50 22.81 12.77
CA GLY A 300 12.12 21.73 13.55
C GLY A 300 11.54 21.63 14.96
N ALA A 301 11.53 22.76 15.68
CA ALA A 301 10.93 22.87 17.01
C ALA A 301 9.43 22.59 16.98
N GLY A 302 8.73 23.07 15.95
CA GLY A 302 7.31 22.79 15.74
C GLY A 302 7.02 21.31 15.56
N LEU A 303 7.79 20.62 14.71
CA LEU A 303 7.65 19.19 14.49
C LEU A 303 7.90 18.38 15.77
N LEU A 304 8.96 18.72 16.52
CA LEU A 304 9.25 18.06 17.81
C LEU A 304 8.12 18.26 18.82
N ALA A 305 7.59 19.48 18.94
CA ALA A 305 6.51 19.81 19.85
C ALA A 305 5.23 19.04 19.52
N GLU A 306 4.86 18.97 18.24
CA GLU A 306 3.69 18.22 17.77
C GLU A 306 3.86 16.72 18.02
N ILE A 307 5.04 16.14 17.72
CA ILE A 307 5.33 14.74 17.99
C ILE A 307 5.22 14.45 19.50
N ASN A 308 5.83 15.28 20.34
CA ASN A 308 5.76 15.11 21.79
C ASN A 308 4.32 15.24 22.31
N ARG A 309 3.53 16.17 21.78
CA ARG A 309 2.10 16.29 22.11
C ARG A 309 1.35 14.99 21.81
N PHE A 310 1.58 14.38 20.65
CA PHE A 310 0.96 13.11 20.29
C PHE A 310 1.47 11.93 21.13
N ARG A 311 2.75 11.93 21.53
CA ARG A 311 3.33 10.93 22.44
C ARG A 311 2.68 11.01 23.82
N THR A 312 2.59 12.20 24.42
CA THR A 312 1.92 12.41 25.71
C THR A 312 0.44 12.03 25.65
N LYS A 313 -0.28 12.38 24.56
CA LYS A 313 -1.68 11.98 24.37
C LYS A 313 -1.86 10.45 24.35
N ARG A 314 -0.83 9.70 23.96
CA ARG A 314 -0.81 8.22 23.93
C ARG A 314 -0.14 7.61 25.17
N GLY A 315 0.19 8.41 26.19
CA GLY A 315 0.86 7.94 27.40
C GLY A 315 2.30 7.50 27.17
N MET A 316 2.96 7.99 26.12
CA MET A 316 4.37 7.73 25.84
C MET A 316 5.24 8.90 26.31
N ASP A 317 6.44 8.58 26.77
CA ASP A 317 7.44 9.59 27.16
C ASP A 317 7.81 10.49 25.99
N ALA A 318 8.18 11.73 26.27
CA ALA A 318 8.70 12.65 25.26
C ALA A 318 9.94 12.06 24.55
N LEU A 319 10.19 12.50 23.31
CA LEU A 319 11.44 12.18 22.65
C LEU A 319 12.62 12.74 23.46
N ASP A 320 13.69 11.96 23.49
CA ASP A 320 14.90 12.28 24.25
C ASP A 320 15.38 13.71 23.94
N ALA A 321 15.60 14.49 25.00
CA ALA A 321 16.06 15.88 24.95
C ALA A 321 17.45 16.01 24.31
N SER A 322 18.20 14.90 24.20
CA SER A 322 19.47 14.85 23.45
C SER A 322 19.32 15.08 21.94
N ARG A 323 18.11 14.91 21.39
CA ARG A 323 17.86 15.10 19.96
C ARG A 323 17.58 16.55 19.62
N ARG A 324 18.45 17.12 18.79
CA ARG A 324 18.23 18.46 18.25
C ARG A 324 17.00 18.46 17.31
N PRO A 325 16.10 19.45 17.41
CA PRO A 325 14.91 19.52 16.55
C PRO A 325 15.24 19.57 15.05
N GLU A 326 16.34 20.23 14.69
CA GLU A 326 16.79 20.35 13.29
C GLU A 326 17.26 19.01 12.71
N ASP A 327 17.95 18.19 13.52
CA ASP A 327 18.36 16.85 13.12
C ASP A 327 17.14 15.94 12.91
N LEU A 328 16.13 16.08 13.77
CA LEU A 328 14.88 15.33 13.65
C LEU A 328 14.16 15.65 12.32
N LEU A 329 14.08 16.94 11.96
CA LEU A 329 13.47 17.38 10.72
C LEU A 329 14.30 16.95 9.49
N LYS A 330 15.62 17.08 9.58
CA LYS A 330 16.55 16.70 8.49
C LYS A 330 16.46 15.22 8.12
N GLY A 331 16.27 14.34 9.10
CA GLY A 331 16.13 12.89 8.85
C GLY A 331 14.73 12.43 8.45
N ALA A 332 13.73 13.33 8.42
CA ALA A 332 12.33 12.96 8.24
C ALA A 332 11.94 12.84 6.76
N LEU A 333 11.55 11.64 6.34
CA LEU A 333 10.90 11.37 5.06
C LEU A 333 9.39 11.33 5.22
N ILE A 334 8.68 11.60 4.12
CA ILE A 334 7.23 11.47 4.06
C ILE A 334 6.80 10.88 2.73
N MET A 335 5.77 10.04 2.77
CA MET A 335 5.21 9.44 1.55
C MET A 335 4.29 10.41 0.84
N VAL A 336 4.37 10.41 -0.48
CA VAL A 336 3.63 11.31 -1.36
C VAL A 336 3.05 10.55 -2.53
N ARG A 337 1.90 11.03 -2.99
CA ARG A 337 1.30 10.64 -4.25
C ARG A 337 1.74 11.61 -5.33
N VAL A 338 2.04 11.05 -6.48
CA VAL A 338 2.42 11.76 -7.68
C VAL A 338 1.29 11.63 -8.68
N LYS A 339 0.74 12.77 -9.09
CA LYS A 339 -0.29 12.86 -10.11
C LYS A 339 0.24 13.60 -11.34
N MET A 340 0.34 12.90 -12.46
CA MET A 340 0.89 13.48 -13.68
C MET A 340 -0.03 14.59 -14.23
N LEU A 341 0.54 15.73 -14.67
CA LEU A 341 -0.26 16.79 -15.32
C LEU A 341 -0.57 16.47 -16.79
N GLY A 342 0.30 15.71 -17.43
CA GLY A 342 0.24 15.41 -18.86
C GLY A 342 0.33 13.92 -19.15
N ARG A 343 0.68 13.59 -20.40
CA ARG A 343 0.92 12.21 -20.79
C ARG A 343 2.14 11.64 -20.06
N GLY A 344 2.18 10.31 -19.96
CA GLY A 344 3.29 9.56 -19.37
C GLY A 344 2.94 8.95 -18.02
N ALA A 345 3.62 7.86 -17.70
CA ALA A 345 3.53 7.16 -16.44
C ALA A 345 4.94 7.06 -15.86
N PRO A 346 5.16 7.49 -14.61
CA PRO A 346 6.44 7.30 -13.94
C PRO A 346 6.75 5.82 -13.78
N ASP A 347 8.01 5.43 -13.95
CA ASP A 347 8.51 4.11 -13.59
C ASP A 347 8.96 4.06 -12.11
N ASP A 348 9.13 2.85 -11.59
CA ASP A 348 9.83 2.62 -10.31
C ASP A 348 11.21 3.30 -10.32
N LEU A 349 11.61 3.91 -9.20
CA LEU A 349 12.85 4.68 -9.04
C LEU A 349 12.98 5.92 -9.95
N ALA A 350 11.87 6.44 -10.49
CA ALA A 350 11.90 7.74 -11.14
C ALA A 350 12.32 8.84 -10.15
N ASN A 351 13.14 9.78 -10.64
CA ASN A 351 13.65 10.90 -9.86
C ASN A 351 12.59 12.01 -9.80
N ILE A 352 12.37 12.57 -8.61
CA ILE A 352 11.52 13.74 -8.39
C ILE A 352 12.45 14.96 -8.26
N TYR A 353 12.20 16.00 -9.05
CA TYR A 353 12.97 17.25 -9.05
C TYR A 353 12.12 18.42 -8.59
N CYS A 354 12.74 19.33 -7.83
CA CYS A 354 12.19 20.66 -7.62
C CYS A 354 12.24 21.48 -8.91
N ILE A 355 11.37 22.49 -8.96
CA ILE A 355 11.30 23.45 -10.06
C ILE A 355 11.34 24.87 -9.49
N ASP A 356 11.82 25.82 -10.28
CA ASP A 356 11.85 27.22 -9.88
C ASP A 356 10.48 27.89 -10.07
N ASP A 357 10.22 29.00 -9.34
CA ASP A 357 8.94 29.73 -9.41
C ASP A 357 8.58 30.18 -10.84
N ALA A 358 9.58 30.54 -11.66
CA ALA A 358 9.39 30.94 -13.05
C ALA A 358 8.94 29.76 -13.93
N GLU A 359 9.53 28.59 -13.71
CA GLU A 359 9.19 27.36 -14.42
C GLU A 359 7.83 26.83 -13.98
N ALA A 360 7.52 26.89 -12.68
CA ALA A 360 6.20 26.53 -12.16
C ALA A 360 5.10 27.35 -12.83
N LYS A 361 5.28 28.68 -12.92
CA LYS A 361 4.34 29.59 -13.60
C LYS A 361 4.19 29.27 -15.10
N LYS A 362 5.27 28.86 -15.77
CA LYS A 362 5.23 28.43 -17.17
C LYS A 362 4.34 27.20 -17.35
N TRP A 363 4.52 26.18 -16.51
CA TRP A 363 3.71 24.95 -16.54
C TRP A 363 2.23 25.20 -16.23
N ILE A 364 1.93 26.07 -15.26
CA ILE A 364 0.55 26.48 -14.93
C ILE A 364 -0.11 27.16 -16.13
N LYS A 365 0.60 28.07 -16.81
CA LYS A 365 0.13 28.76 -18.02
C LYS A 365 -0.02 27.82 -19.22
N GLU A 366 0.84 26.80 -19.33
CA GLU A 366 0.75 25.80 -20.40
C GLU A 366 -0.44 24.87 -20.19
N LYS A 367 -0.73 24.49 -18.94
CA LYS A 367 -1.92 23.73 -18.56
C LYS A 367 -3.21 24.47 -18.90
N SER A 368 -3.29 25.77 -18.63
CA SER A 368 -4.48 26.56 -18.98
C SER A 368 -4.70 26.64 -20.48
N LYS A 369 -3.63 26.65 -21.29
CA LYS A 369 -3.70 26.67 -22.76
C LYS A 369 -4.00 25.30 -23.38
N LYS A 370 -3.47 24.20 -22.83
CA LYS A 370 -3.71 22.82 -23.31
C LYS A 370 -5.16 22.34 -23.16
N ARG A 371 -6.01 23.09 -22.44
CA ARG A 371 -7.45 22.82 -22.42
C ARG A 371 -8.14 23.16 -23.75
N ASP A 372 -7.54 24.05 -24.56
CA ASP A 372 -8.15 24.57 -25.79
C ASP A 372 -7.51 24.03 -27.08
N ASP A 373 -6.24 23.60 -27.06
CA ASP A 373 -5.55 23.02 -28.23
C ASP A 373 -4.89 21.68 -27.87
N ALA A 374 -5.41 20.59 -28.42
CA ALA A 374 -4.73 19.30 -28.43
C ALA A 374 -3.62 19.31 -29.49
N GLU A 375 -2.46 18.78 -29.11
CA GLU A 375 -1.26 18.52 -29.95
C GLU A 375 -0.23 19.65 -30.06
N LYS A 376 0.72 19.64 -29.09
CA LYS A 376 2.12 19.96 -29.37
C LYS A 376 3.05 18.91 -28.74
N ASN A 377 4.00 18.45 -29.54
CA ASN A 377 5.06 17.52 -29.16
C ASN A 377 5.85 18.05 -27.95
N GLU A 378 6.06 17.19 -26.96
CA GLU A 378 6.93 17.45 -25.80
C GLU A 378 8.36 17.67 -26.33
N THR A 379 8.83 18.92 -26.38
CA THR A 379 10.24 19.19 -26.63
C THR A 379 11.06 18.72 -25.42
N PRO A 380 12.15 17.95 -25.60
CA PRO A 380 13.00 17.55 -24.49
C PRO A 380 13.57 18.79 -23.81
N GLU A 381 13.10 19.08 -22.59
CA GLU A 381 13.75 20.07 -21.74
C GLU A 381 15.09 19.51 -21.24
N PRO A 382 16.10 20.36 -20.98
CA PRO A 382 17.37 19.90 -20.44
C PRO A 382 17.15 19.16 -19.12
N VAL A 383 17.93 18.10 -18.92
CA VAL A 383 17.93 17.33 -17.68
C VAL A 383 18.31 18.26 -16.51
N PRO A 384 17.47 18.36 -15.47
CA PRO A 384 17.79 19.14 -14.29
C PRO A 384 19.06 18.62 -13.58
N PRO A 385 19.81 19.48 -12.90
CA PRO A 385 21.02 19.05 -12.18
C PRO A 385 20.66 18.09 -11.05
N HIS A 386 21.63 17.25 -10.69
CA HIS A 386 21.47 16.26 -9.61
C HIS A 386 21.16 16.88 -8.24
N SER A 387 21.57 18.13 -8.01
CA SER A 387 21.27 18.89 -6.79
C SER A 387 19.78 19.22 -6.63
N SER A 388 19.02 19.18 -7.72
CA SER A 388 17.58 19.46 -7.71
C SER A 388 16.73 18.22 -7.40
N ILE A 389 17.34 17.04 -7.17
CA ILE A 389 16.62 15.82 -6.80
C ILE A 389 16.12 15.95 -5.36
N VAL A 390 14.80 15.87 -5.19
CA VAL A 390 14.11 16.05 -3.92
C VAL A 390 13.41 14.78 -3.42
N GLY A 391 13.47 13.71 -4.20
CA GLY A 391 12.90 12.43 -3.80
C GLY A 391 12.89 11.41 -4.92
N TYR A 392 12.35 10.24 -4.61
CA TYR A 392 12.26 9.12 -5.53
C TYR A 392 10.86 8.51 -5.50
N VAL A 393 10.42 8.04 -6.66
CA VAL A 393 9.25 7.18 -6.80
C VAL A 393 9.62 5.77 -6.34
N THR A 394 8.85 5.23 -5.40
CA THR A 394 9.01 3.83 -4.94
C THR A 394 8.21 2.88 -5.80
N THR A 395 7.00 3.27 -6.19
CA THR A 395 6.14 2.52 -7.11
C THR A 395 5.51 3.45 -8.13
N GLY A 396 5.83 3.24 -9.40
CA GLY A 396 5.28 4.02 -10.51
C GLY A 396 4.67 3.12 -11.58
N ASN A 397 3.48 3.47 -12.06
CA ASN A 397 2.90 2.86 -13.26
C ASN A 397 1.72 3.67 -13.81
N MET A 398 1.17 3.23 -14.94
CA MET A 398 -0.16 3.66 -15.38
C MET A 398 -1.21 3.06 -14.43
N SER A 399 -2.02 3.90 -13.78
CA SER A 399 -3.13 3.42 -12.96
C SER A 399 -4.34 3.15 -13.85
N LEU A 400 -4.80 1.90 -13.86
CA LEU A 400 -5.96 1.51 -14.66
C LEU A 400 -7.26 2.04 -14.05
N SER A 401 -7.31 2.21 -12.73
CA SER A 401 -8.48 2.76 -12.03
C SER A 401 -8.64 4.27 -12.24
N ARG A 402 -7.53 5.01 -12.41
CA ARG A 402 -7.53 6.47 -12.64
C ARG A 402 -7.47 6.84 -14.13
N GLY A 403 -6.94 5.97 -14.98
CA GLY A 403 -6.75 6.23 -16.41
C GLY A 403 -5.58 7.17 -16.72
N GLU A 404 -4.69 7.42 -15.76
CA GLU A 404 -3.54 8.31 -15.88
C GLU A 404 -2.29 7.73 -15.20
N GLY A 405 -1.13 8.32 -15.49
CA GLY A 405 0.11 7.99 -14.80
C GLY A 405 0.01 8.33 -13.32
N PHE A 406 0.31 7.37 -12.46
CA PHE A 406 0.24 7.52 -11.02
C PHE A 406 1.50 6.93 -10.37
N ALA A 407 1.96 7.56 -9.30
CA ALA A 407 3.08 7.04 -8.55
C ALA A 407 2.93 7.30 -7.05
N ILE A 408 3.57 6.43 -6.28
CA ILE A 408 3.82 6.60 -4.85
C ILE A 408 5.33 6.78 -4.71
N GLY A 409 5.73 7.76 -3.93
CA GLY A 409 7.13 8.04 -3.65
C GLY A 409 7.32 8.58 -2.26
N ALA A 410 8.55 9.01 -1.97
CA ALA A 410 8.85 9.74 -0.75
C ALA A 410 9.75 10.94 -1.02
N VAL A 411 9.59 11.97 -0.19
CA VAL A 411 10.38 13.21 -0.19
C VAL A 411 10.72 13.59 1.26
N PRO A 412 11.76 14.39 1.53
CA PRO A 412 11.99 14.96 2.84
C PRO A 412 10.85 15.88 3.28
N VAL A 413 10.52 15.88 4.57
CA VAL A 413 9.49 16.76 5.14
C VAL A 413 9.86 18.23 4.93
N LEU A 414 11.13 18.59 5.13
CA LEU A 414 11.62 19.95 4.91
C LEU A 414 11.31 20.43 3.48
N VAL A 415 11.62 19.61 2.49
CA VAL A 415 11.41 19.95 1.08
C VAL A 415 9.92 20.04 0.75
N LEU A 416 9.08 19.18 1.33
CA LEU A 416 7.62 19.27 1.15
C LEU A 416 7.09 20.63 1.65
N LEU A 417 7.58 21.12 2.80
CA LEU A 417 7.17 22.42 3.35
C LEU A 417 7.60 23.58 2.44
N GLU A 418 8.82 23.56 1.92
CA GLU A 418 9.32 24.54 0.96
C GLU A 418 8.50 24.57 -0.33
N LEU A 419 8.19 23.39 -0.86
CA LEU A 419 7.35 23.19 -2.05
C LEU A 419 5.90 23.66 -1.83
N GLN A 420 5.35 23.49 -0.64
CA GLN A 420 4.02 24.02 -0.27
C GLN A 420 4.01 25.54 -0.21
N GLN A 421 5.04 26.16 0.38
CA GLN A 421 5.19 27.62 0.37
C GLN A 421 5.33 28.16 -1.05
N GLN A 422 6.09 27.46 -1.91
CA GLN A 422 6.21 27.81 -3.33
C GLN A 422 4.86 27.72 -4.06
N ALA A 423 4.08 26.65 -3.84
CA ALA A 423 2.76 26.52 -4.44
C ALA A 423 1.86 27.70 -4.09
N GLN A 424 1.84 28.13 -2.83
CA GLN A 424 1.09 29.30 -2.37
C GLN A 424 1.54 30.60 -3.07
N ARG A 425 2.86 30.83 -3.21
CA ARG A 425 3.40 31.99 -3.96
C ARG A 425 3.02 31.97 -5.44
N CYS A 426 2.91 30.78 -6.02
CA CYS A 426 2.52 30.57 -7.42
C CYS A 426 1.00 30.55 -7.63
N GLY A 427 0.19 30.59 -6.57
CA GLY A 427 -1.28 30.57 -6.65
C GLY A 427 -1.88 29.19 -6.88
N GLU A 428 -1.13 28.11 -6.63
CA GLU A 428 -1.61 26.72 -6.74
C GLU A 428 -1.84 26.12 -5.34
N LEU A 429 -2.77 25.16 -5.26
CA LEU A 429 -3.07 24.43 -4.03
C LEU A 429 -2.10 23.27 -3.77
N LEU A 430 -1.54 22.70 -4.83
CA LEU A 430 -0.67 21.54 -4.76
C LEU A 430 0.72 21.90 -5.31
N PRO A 431 1.80 21.44 -4.66
CA PRO A 431 3.13 21.61 -5.21
C PRO A 431 3.31 20.94 -6.56
N LEU A 432 4.04 21.63 -7.43
CA LEU A 432 4.37 21.16 -8.77
C LEU A 432 5.84 20.72 -8.79
N VAL A 433 6.10 19.55 -9.36
CA VAL A 433 7.44 18.94 -9.45
C VAL A 433 7.68 18.39 -10.86
N LYS A 434 8.94 18.10 -11.16
CA LYS A 434 9.32 17.37 -12.38
C LYS A 434 9.68 15.93 -12.07
N ILE A 435 9.34 15.03 -12.96
CA ILE A 435 9.63 13.60 -12.84
C ILE A 435 10.35 13.11 -14.07
N ARG A 436 11.40 12.33 -13.84
CA ARG A 436 12.19 11.72 -14.90
C ARG A 436 12.47 10.25 -14.56
N ASP A 437 12.13 9.38 -15.50
CA ASP A 437 12.44 7.96 -15.38
C ASP A 437 13.95 7.71 -15.50
N ARG A 438 14.44 6.64 -14.87
CA ARG A 438 15.87 6.25 -14.86
C ARG A 438 16.49 6.01 -16.23
N ALA A 439 15.67 5.64 -17.22
CA ALA A 439 16.06 5.34 -18.59
C ALA A 439 15.63 6.45 -19.58
N GLY A 440 14.95 7.50 -19.10
CA GLY A 440 14.39 8.56 -19.92
C GLY A 440 15.18 9.87 -19.82
N ILE A 441 15.12 10.67 -20.89
CA ILE A 441 15.62 12.05 -20.90
C ILE A 441 14.51 13.08 -20.67
N ILE A 442 13.26 12.69 -20.85
CA ILE A 442 12.10 13.58 -20.80
C ILE A 442 11.71 13.79 -19.33
N CYS A 443 11.67 15.06 -18.92
CA CYS A 443 11.10 15.46 -17.64
C CYS A 443 9.62 15.83 -17.84
N ARG A 444 8.74 15.26 -17.02
CA ARG A 444 7.31 15.49 -17.06
C ARG A 444 6.87 16.22 -15.80
N ALA A 445 5.94 17.16 -15.91
CA ALA A 445 5.38 17.85 -14.75
C ALA A 445 4.35 16.96 -14.03
N ALA A 446 4.38 16.97 -12.70
CA ALA A 446 3.43 16.27 -11.84
C ALA A 446 3.09 17.09 -10.60
N TYR A 447 1.88 16.90 -10.08
CA TYR A 447 1.49 17.39 -8.77
C TYR A 447 1.90 16.40 -7.70
N LEU A 448 2.33 16.95 -6.57
CA LEU A 448 2.72 16.21 -5.40
C LEU A 448 1.65 16.38 -4.32
N GLU A 449 1.04 15.28 -3.91
CA GLU A 449 0.03 15.24 -2.85
C GLU A 449 0.54 14.45 -1.67
N LEU A 450 0.16 14.85 -0.46
CA LEU A 450 0.48 14.08 0.73
C LEU A 450 -0.28 12.74 0.73
N LEU A 451 0.43 11.65 1.01
CA LEU A 451 -0.19 10.33 1.17
C LEU A 451 -0.82 10.19 2.57
N ASP A 452 -2.08 10.57 2.68
CA ASP A 452 -2.87 10.32 3.89
C ASP A 452 -2.96 8.82 4.17
N SER A 453 -2.72 8.44 5.43
CA SER A 453 -2.56 7.04 5.88
C SER A 453 -3.72 6.55 6.72
#